data_AF-A0AAU5EYT5-F1
#
_entry.id   AF-A0AAU5EYT5-F1
#
_cell.length_a   1.000
_cell.length_b   1.000
_cell.length_c   1.000
_cell.angle_alpha   90.00
_cell.angle_beta   90.00
_cell.angle_gamma   90.00
#
_symmetry.space_group_name_H-M   'P 1'
#
loop_
_entity.id
_entity.type
_entity.pdbx_description
1 polymer ?
#
loop_
_entity_poly.entity_id
_entity_poly.type
_entity_poly.pdbx_seq_one_letter_code
_entity_poly.pdbx_strand_id
1 'polypeptide(L)'
;MVLIEQRTGGTGLSGASVDTVAARMRALRTSLPPKDGLAVFNRVYLAVTEEIGRSLTRGAFDDSRAAATLDVLFAGRYLRAVDAVAAGLRPPACWRPLFQYRRHPGVRPLQFALCGINAHIGHDLALAVVDSCRALECEPEGLERDFERVGDTLVALEERVREELMPGPDLLEVADPLTHLLASWSLERARDAAWSSARLLWRLRELPDLSREFRERMDAGVGLVGRCLLTPYAGPSSARGVHSWQSGSDSAFRR
;
A
#
# COMPACT_ATOMS: atom_id res chain seq x y z
N MET A 1 -10.12 -38.46 45.28
CA MET A 1 -8.90 -37.93 44.64
C MET A 1 -8.88 -38.39 43.20
N VAL A 2 -9.36 -37.56 42.27
CA VAL A 2 -8.74 -37.14 41.00
C VAL A 2 -9.66 -36.02 40.47
N LEU A 3 -9.21 -34.77 40.56
CA LEU A 3 -9.76 -33.66 39.80
C LEU A 3 -9.31 -33.83 38.35
N ILE A 4 -10.25 -33.82 37.40
CA ILE A 4 -9.93 -33.59 35.99
C ILE A 4 -10.36 -32.15 35.70
N GLU A 5 -9.36 -31.27 35.67
CA GLU A 5 -9.50 -29.88 35.26
C GLU A 5 -10.03 -29.79 33.84
N GLN A 6 -11.05 -28.94 33.68
CA GLN A 6 -11.55 -28.53 32.39
C GLN A 6 -10.48 -27.70 31.70
N ARG A 7 -9.98 -28.23 30.57
CA ARG A 7 -9.12 -27.49 29.66
C ARG A 7 -10.00 -26.55 28.84
N THR A 8 -10.07 -25.29 29.28
CA THR A 8 -10.64 -24.18 28.53
C THR A 8 -9.81 -23.96 27.27
N GLY A 9 -10.28 -24.51 26.16
CA GLY A 9 -9.79 -24.20 24.81
C GLY A 9 -10.22 -22.80 24.42
N GLY A 10 -9.49 -21.79 24.89
CA GLY A 10 -9.53 -20.46 24.30
C GLY A 10 -8.92 -20.52 22.91
N THR A 11 -9.75 -20.41 21.87
CA THR A 11 -9.33 -20.12 20.49
C THR A 11 -8.76 -18.70 20.43
N GLY A 12 -7.53 -18.54 20.91
CA GLY A 12 -6.72 -17.36 20.69
C GLY A 12 -6.27 -17.29 19.23
N LEU A 13 -6.06 -16.06 18.75
CA LEU A 13 -5.51 -15.69 17.44
C LEU A 13 -4.15 -16.38 17.16
N SER A 14 -4.16 -17.67 16.83
CA SER A 14 -2.97 -18.49 16.61
C SER A 14 -2.68 -18.55 15.11
N GLY A 15 -1.66 -17.83 14.65
CA GLY A 15 -0.98 -18.18 13.39
C GLY A 15 -0.33 -17.03 12.61
N ALA A 16 -0.78 -15.79 12.75
CA ALA A 16 -0.24 -14.69 11.95
C ALA A 16 0.80 -13.87 12.73
N SER A 17 2.06 -13.99 12.33
CA SER A 17 3.19 -13.15 12.78
C SER A 17 3.66 -12.25 11.64
N VAL A 18 4.45 -11.23 11.97
CA VAL A 18 5.16 -10.38 10.98
C VAL A 18 5.97 -11.23 10.00
N ASP A 19 6.64 -12.28 10.49
CA ASP A 19 7.38 -13.23 9.64
C ASP A 19 6.49 -13.99 8.66
N THR A 20 5.30 -14.40 9.10
CA THR A 20 4.33 -15.12 8.26
C THR A 20 3.81 -14.21 7.15
N VAL A 21 3.54 -12.95 7.48
CA VAL A 21 3.16 -11.92 6.52
C VAL A 21 4.29 -11.65 5.52
N ALA A 22 5.52 -11.46 5.99
CA ALA A 22 6.67 -11.25 5.12
C ALA A 22 6.92 -12.44 4.19
N ALA A 23 6.79 -13.67 4.69
CA ALA A 23 6.89 -14.88 3.88
C ALA A 23 5.82 -14.92 2.78
N ARG A 24 4.57 -14.56 3.09
CA ARG A 24 3.48 -14.47 2.10
C ARG A 24 3.78 -13.42 1.03
N MET A 25 4.28 -12.24 1.41
CA MET A 25 4.66 -11.19 0.47
C MET A 25 5.86 -11.58 -0.41
N ARG A 26 6.83 -12.34 0.12
CA ARG A 26 7.93 -12.90 -0.68
C ARG A 26 7.42 -13.89 -1.71
N ALA A 27 6.45 -14.74 -1.36
CA ALA A 27 5.81 -15.66 -2.31
C ALA A 27 4.97 -14.93 -3.38
N LEU A 28 4.31 -13.81 -3.02
CA LEU A 28 3.67 -12.94 -4.00
C LEU A 28 4.69 -12.32 -4.95
N ARG A 29 5.83 -11.85 -4.43
CA ARG A 29 6.91 -11.27 -5.24
C ARG A 29 7.45 -12.27 -6.28
N THR A 30 7.59 -13.55 -5.92
CA THR A 30 8.12 -14.57 -6.84
C THR A 30 7.11 -15.03 -7.90
N SER A 31 5.81 -14.90 -7.62
CA SER A 31 4.74 -15.34 -8.54
C SER A 31 4.30 -14.26 -9.53
N LEU A 32 4.69 -13.00 -9.34
CA LEU A 32 4.28 -11.89 -10.19
C LEU A 32 5.39 -11.43 -11.14
N PRO A 33 5.06 -11.05 -12.40
CA PRO A 33 6.04 -10.45 -13.30
C PRO A 33 6.64 -9.17 -12.68
N PRO A 34 7.95 -8.89 -12.84
CA PRO A 34 8.60 -7.74 -12.19
C PRO A 34 8.00 -6.37 -12.56
N LYS A 35 7.40 -6.25 -13.76
CA LYS A 35 6.75 -5.02 -14.26
C LYS A 35 5.26 -4.93 -13.91
N ASP A 36 4.69 -5.94 -13.27
CA ASP A 36 3.30 -5.89 -12.81
C ASP A 36 3.18 -4.85 -11.69
N GLY A 37 2.22 -3.94 -11.79
CA GLY A 37 2.04 -2.84 -10.84
C GLY A 37 1.81 -3.30 -9.41
N LEU A 38 1.16 -4.46 -9.21
CA LEU A 38 1.03 -5.06 -7.88
C LEU A 38 2.38 -5.54 -7.35
N ALA A 39 3.26 -6.07 -8.23
CA ALA A 39 4.60 -6.50 -7.84
C ALA A 39 5.48 -5.31 -7.42
N VAL A 40 5.30 -4.15 -8.07
CA VAL A 40 5.98 -2.90 -7.69
C VAL A 40 5.57 -2.49 -6.28
N PHE A 41 4.26 -2.35 -6.02
CA PHE A 41 3.79 -2.03 -4.67
C PHE A 41 4.20 -3.09 -3.62
N ASN A 42 4.05 -4.37 -3.92
CA ASN A 42 4.41 -5.45 -2.99
C ASN A 42 5.89 -5.42 -2.61
N ARG A 43 6.79 -5.03 -3.54
CA ARG A 43 8.22 -4.90 -3.25
C ARG A 43 8.48 -3.79 -2.23
N VAL A 44 7.88 -2.62 -2.48
CA VAL A 44 7.97 -1.45 -1.61
C VAL A 44 7.44 -1.82 -0.22
N TYR A 45 6.26 -2.42 -0.15
CA TYR A 45 5.64 -2.76 1.13
C TYR A 45 6.36 -3.88 1.88
N LEU A 46 6.84 -4.92 1.19
CA LEU A 46 7.65 -5.99 1.82
C LEU A 46 8.90 -5.42 2.51
N ALA A 47 9.57 -4.43 1.92
CA ALA A 47 10.73 -3.81 2.54
C ALA A 47 10.40 -3.16 3.89
N VAL A 48 9.21 -2.52 4.00
CA VAL A 48 8.69 -1.95 5.26
C VAL A 48 8.40 -3.04 6.27
N THR A 49 7.63 -4.05 5.90
CA THR A 49 7.27 -5.15 6.80
C THR A 49 8.50 -5.86 7.35
N GLU A 50 9.54 -6.06 6.52
CA GLU A 50 10.79 -6.63 6.99
C GLU A 50 11.55 -5.71 7.96
N GLU A 51 11.52 -4.38 7.77
CA GLU A 51 12.15 -3.46 8.72
C GLU A 51 11.40 -3.39 10.05
N ILE A 52 10.06 -3.41 10.02
CA ILE A 52 9.24 -3.51 11.22
C ILE A 52 9.58 -4.80 11.98
N GLY A 53 9.70 -5.94 11.28
CA GLY A 53 10.12 -7.22 11.88
C GLY A 53 11.50 -7.15 12.54
N ARG A 54 12.48 -6.49 11.89
CA ARG A 54 13.81 -6.26 12.49
C ARG A 54 13.74 -5.36 13.72
N SER A 55 12.96 -4.28 13.65
CA SER A 55 12.78 -3.32 14.75
C SER A 55 12.10 -3.95 15.97
N LEU A 56 11.10 -4.82 15.76
CA LEU A 56 10.50 -5.64 16.81
C LEU A 56 11.54 -6.55 17.48
N THR A 57 12.37 -7.23 16.69
CA THR A 57 13.44 -8.11 17.20
C THR A 57 14.49 -7.34 18.01
N ARG A 58 14.76 -6.08 17.66
CA ARG A 58 15.68 -5.18 18.38
C ARG A 58 15.07 -4.52 19.61
N GLY A 59 13.78 -4.73 19.90
CA GLY A 59 13.10 -4.08 21.02
C GLY A 59 12.87 -2.57 20.82
N ALA A 60 12.73 -2.12 19.57
CA ALA A 60 12.55 -0.71 19.25
C ALA A 60 11.11 -0.19 19.48
N PHE A 61 10.20 -1.05 19.97
CA PHE A 61 8.79 -0.71 20.27
C PHE A 61 8.52 -0.83 21.77
N ASP A 62 7.85 0.19 22.33
CA ASP A 62 7.51 0.24 23.76
C ASP A 62 6.53 -0.90 24.10
N ASP A 63 5.54 -1.14 23.22
CA ASP A 63 4.68 -2.31 23.23
C ASP A 63 4.85 -3.10 21.92
N SER A 64 5.76 -4.07 21.95
CA SER A 64 6.01 -4.96 20.81
C SER A 64 4.78 -5.80 20.40
N ARG A 65 3.84 -6.06 21.34
CA ARG A 65 2.60 -6.79 21.02
C ARG A 65 1.64 -5.88 20.26
N ALA A 66 1.50 -4.63 20.69
CA ALA A 66 0.65 -3.65 20.01
C ALA A 66 1.16 -3.37 18.59
N ALA A 67 2.46 -3.09 18.44
CA ALA A 67 3.11 -2.87 17.16
C ALA A 67 2.97 -4.08 16.21
N ALA A 68 3.24 -5.30 16.69
CA ALA A 68 3.08 -6.50 15.88
C ALA A 68 1.62 -6.76 15.48
N THR A 69 0.67 -6.47 16.38
CA THR A 69 -0.77 -6.62 16.10
C THR A 69 -1.20 -5.67 14.99
N LEU A 70 -0.80 -4.39 15.09
CA LEU A 70 -1.09 -3.39 14.06
C LEU A 70 -0.47 -3.76 12.71
N ASP A 71 0.81 -4.14 12.68
CA ASP A 71 1.51 -4.53 11.44
C ASP A 71 0.81 -5.72 10.75
N VAL A 72 0.50 -6.77 11.50
CA VAL A 72 -0.16 -7.97 10.96
C VAL A 72 -1.57 -7.65 10.45
N LEU A 73 -2.37 -6.87 11.19
CA LEU A 73 -3.72 -6.49 10.79
C LEU A 73 -3.73 -5.51 9.62
N PHE A 74 -2.70 -4.68 9.52
CA PHE A 74 -2.51 -3.75 8.41
C PHE A 74 -2.15 -4.52 7.14
N ALA A 75 -1.10 -5.34 7.18
CA ALA A 75 -0.69 -6.16 6.06
C ALA A 75 -1.76 -7.15 5.60
N GLY A 76 -2.50 -7.71 6.56
CA GLY A 76 -3.61 -8.61 6.29
C GLY A 76 -4.70 -7.98 5.41
N ARG A 77 -4.90 -6.66 5.44
CA ARG A 77 -5.88 -5.98 4.57
C ARG A 77 -5.47 -5.99 3.12
N TYR A 78 -4.21 -5.63 2.86
CA TYR A 78 -3.62 -5.72 1.53
C TYR A 78 -3.71 -7.15 0.99
N LEU A 79 -3.25 -8.14 1.79
CA LEU A 79 -3.26 -9.53 1.38
C LEU A 79 -4.67 -10.07 1.11
N ARG A 80 -5.66 -9.69 1.92
CA ARG A 80 -7.08 -10.01 1.65
C ARG A 80 -7.58 -9.41 0.33
N ALA A 81 -7.16 -8.21 -0.04
CA ALA A 81 -7.51 -7.62 -1.33
C ALA A 81 -6.89 -8.42 -2.49
N VAL A 82 -5.64 -8.91 -2.33
CA VAL A 82 -4.98 -9.80 -3.30
C VAL A 82 -5.72 -11.12 -3.43
N ASP A 83 -6.05 -11.76 -2.32
CA ASP A 83 -6.73 -13.06 -2.28
C ASP A 83 -8.16 -12.95 -2.85
N ALA A 84 -8.88 -11.86 -2.56
CA ALA A 84 -10.20 -11.60 -3.14
C ALA A 84 -10.15 -11.56 -4.67
N VAL A 85 -9.19 -10.83 -5.25
CA VAL A 85 -9.03 -10.76 -6.71
C VAL A 85 -8.64 -12.13 -7.29
N ALA A 86 -7.75 -12.87 -6.61
CA ALA A 86 -7.36 -14.21 -7.04
C ALA A 86 -8.55 -15.20 -7.05
N ALA A 87 -9.50 -15.02 -6.13
CA ALA A 87 -10.75 -15.78 -6.07
C ALA A 87 -11.86 -15.26 -7.00
N GLY A 88 -11.59 -14.25 -7.85
CA GLY A 88 -12.59 -13.64 -8.72
C GLY A 88 -13.60 -12.75 -8.00
N LEU A 89 -13.35 -12.40 -6.74
CA LEU A 89 -14.18 -11.50 -5.94
C LEU A 89 -13.77 -10.04 -6.14
N ARG A 90 -14.68 -9.14 -5.76
CA ARG A 90 -14.46 -7.70 -5.89
C ARG A 90 -13.71 -7.17 -4.66
N PRO A 91 -12.49 -6.62 -4.80
CA PRO A 91 -11.77 -6.02 -3.68
C PRO A 91 -12.41 -4.67 -3.26
N PRO A 92 -11.97 -4.08 -2.12
CA PRO A 92 -12.32 -2.71 -1.75
C PRO A 92 -12.08 -1.72 -2.89
N ALA A 93 -12.90 -0.68 -2.98
CA ALA A 93 -12.86 0.31 -4.05
C ALA A 93 -11.50 1.01 -4.17
N CYS A 94 -10.81 1.24 -3.06
CA CYS A 94 -9.47 1.83 -2.97
C CYS A 94 -8.41 1.03 -3.72
N TRP A 95 -8.53 -0.31 -3.74
CA TRP A 95 -7.57 -1.21 -4.37
C TRP A 95 -7.87 -1.53 -5.85
N ARG A 96 -9.13 -1.39 -6.27
CA ARG A 96 -9.57 -1.72 -7.64
C ARG A 96 -8.72 -1.07 -8.74
N PRO A 97 -8.36 0.23 -8.66
CA PRO A 97 -7.58 0.88 -9.72
C PRO A 97 -6.24 0.18 -9.96
N LEU A 98 -5.50 -0.14 -8.89
CA LEU A 98 -4.22 -0.84 -9.03
C LEU A 98 -4.39 -2.17 -9.75
N PHE A 99 -5.38 -2.98 -9.36
CA PHE A 99 -5.63 -4.27 -10.00
C PHE A 99 -6.08 -4.15 -11.46
N GLN A 100 -6.84 -3.11 -11.80
CA GLN A 100 -7.30 -2.87 -13.18
C GLN A 100 -6.17 -2.42 -14.11
N TYR A 101 -5.27 -1.55 -13.62
CA TYR A 101 -4.21 -0.96 -14.43
C TYR A 101 -2.85 -1.65 -14.27
N ARG A 102 -2.70 -2.67 -13.42
CA ARG A 102 -1.42 -3.34 -13.08
C ARG A 102 -0.56 -3.81 -14.25
N ARG A 103 -1.08 -3.88 -15.47
CA ARG A 103 -0.35 -4.26 -16.70
C ARG A 103 -0.40 -3.19 -17.80
N HIS A 104 -0.93 -2.00 -17.49
CA HIS A 104 -1.14 -0.96 -18.47
C HIS A 104 0.22 -0.36 -18.92
N PRO A 105 0.55 -0.36 -20.23
CA PRO A 105 1.87 0.04 -20.72
C PRO A 105 2.18 1.53 -20.56
N GLY A 106 1.14 2.35 -20.44
CA GLY A 106 1.25 3.79 -20.21
C GLY A 106 1.37 4.20 -18.74
N VAL A 107 1.36 3.28 -17.78
CA VAL A 107 1.48 3.60 -16.35
C VAL A 107 2.87 3.23 -15.87
N ARG A 108 3.51 4.13 -15.09
CA ARG A 108 4.88 3.98 -14.63
C ARG A 108 4.97 3.26 -13.27
N PRO A 109 6.10 2.60 -12.96
CA PRO A 109 6.30 1.95 -11.66
C PRO A 109 5.99 2.86 -10.46
N LEU A 110 6.42 4.11 -10.51
CA LEU A 110 6.14 5.10 -9.47
C LEU A 110 4.63 5.32 -9.24
N GLN A 111 3.84 5.42 -10.31
CA GLN A 111 2.38 5.56 -10.19
C GLN A 111 1.74 4.34 -9.54
N PHE A 112 2.24 3.13 -9.83
CA PHE A 112 1.77 1.91 -9.16
C PHE A 112 2.11 1.89 -7.67
N ALA A 113 3.34 2.28 -7.31
CA ALA A 113 3.75 2.40 -5.91
C ALA A 113 2.86 3.40 -5.16
N LEU A 114 2.69 4.61 -5.70
CA LEU A 114 1.85 5.65 -5.10
C LEU A 114 0.38 5.23 -5.02
N CYS A 115 -0.17 4.56 -6.04
CA CYS A 115 -1.54 4.06 -5.98
C CYS A 115 -1.74 3.02 -4.87
N GLY A 116 -0.77 2.12 -4.69
CA GLY A 116 -0.82 1.13 -3.62
C GLY A 116 -0.66 1.77 -2.23
N ILE A 117 0.27 2.72 -2.08
CA ILE A 117 0.44 3.50 -0.84
C ILE A 117 -0.83 4.27 -0.51
N ASN A 118 -1.46 4.92 -1.51
CA ASN A 118 -2.71 5.63 -1.34
C ASN A 118 -3.84 4.71 -0.84
N ALA A 119 -4.01 3.53 -1.45
CA ALA A 119 -5.01 2.55 -1.00
C ALA A 119 -4.72 2.06 0.43
N HIS A 120 -3.46 1.75 0.70
CA HIS A 120 -3.06 1.16 1.96
C HIS A 120 -3.13 2.16 3.12
N ILE A 121 -2.49 3.32 3.00
CA ILE A 121 -2.50 4.35 4.05
C ILE A 121 -3.88 5.01 4.15
N GLY A 122 -4.48 5.39 3.02
CA GLY A 122 -5.72 6.17 3.01
C GLY A 122 -6.97 5.40 3.43
N HIS A 123 -6.95 4.06 3.40
CA HIS A 123 -8.09 3.23 3.77
C HIS A 123 -7.73 2.11 4.75
N ASP A 124 -6.72 1.30 4.43
CA ASP A 124 -6.43 0.10 5.24
C ASP A 124 -5.91 0.45 6.63
N LEU A 125 -5.08 1.48 6.76
CA LEU A 125 -4.45 1.85 8.03
C LEU A 125 -5.47 2.26 9.09
N ALA A 126 -6.42 3.13 8.74
CA ALA A 126 -7.46 3.57 9.67
C ALA A 126 -8.28 2.37 10.20
N LEU A 127 -8.62 1.44 9.31
CA LEU A 127 -9.32 0.23 9.66
C LEU A 127 -8.44 -0.74 10.48
N ALA A 128 -7.13 -0.78 10.26
CA ALA A 128 -6.20 -1.63 10.99
C ALA A 128 -6.03 -1.16 12.44
N VAL A 129 -5.97 0.16 12.67
CA VAL A 129 -5.98 0.73 14.02
C VAL A 129 -7.23 0.31 14.78
N VAL A 130 -8.41 0.47 14.17
CA VAL A 130 -9.69 0.09 14.80
C VAL A 130 -9.73 -1.40 15.15
N ASP A 131 -9.27 -2.28 14.26
CA ASP A 131 -9.22 -3.72 14.56
C ASP A 131 -8.17 -4.06 15.62
N SER A 132 -7.05 -3.33 15.67
CA SER A 132 -6.03 -3.50 16.69
C SER A 132 -6.55 -3.12 18.07
N CYS A 133 -7.25 -1.99 18.18
CA CYS A 133 -7.94 -1.57 19.40
C CYS A 133 -8.92 -2.65 19.90
N ARG A 134 -9.67 -3.29 19.00
CA ARG A 134 -10.55 -4.42 19.36
C ARG A 134 -9.76 -5.63 19.84
N ALA A 135 -8.69 -5.99 19.15
CA ALA A 135 -7.89 -7.18 19.47
C ALA A 135 -7.08 -7.05 20.76
N LEU A 136 -6.71 -5.81 21.12
CA LEU A 136 -5.93 -5.48 22.31
C LEU A 136 -6.79 -4.96 23.46
N GLU A 137 -8.11 -4.84 23.24
CA GLU A 137 -9.07 -4.31 24.22
C GLU A 137 -8.66 -2.92 24.76
N CYS A 138 -8.20 -2.04 23.86
CA CYS A 138 -7.75 -0.70 24.20
C CYS A 138 -8.46 0.40 23.36
N GLU A 139 -8.41 1.63 23.86
CA GLU A 139 -8.84 2.82 23.10
C GLU A 139 -7.72 3.28 22.14
N PRO A 140 -8.03 4.00 21.04
CA PRO A 140 -7.03 4.48 20.09
C PRO A 140 -5.86 5.22 20.72
N GLU A 141 -6.10 6.04 21.73
CA GLU A 141 -5.04 6.78 22.45
C GLU A 141 -3.96 5.85 23.04
N GLY A 142 -4.30 4.58 23.33
CA GLY A 142 -3.34 3.56 23.75
C GLY A 142 -2.42 3.03 22.64
N LEU A 143 -2.75 3.28 21.37
CA LEU A 143 -1.95 2.87 20.19
C LEU A 143 -1.22 4.03 19.51
N GLU A 144 -1.40 5.26 19.97
CA GLU A 144 -0.88 6.46 19.29
C GLU A 144 0.65 6.41 19.11
N ARG A 145 1.38 6.00 20.15
CA ARG A 145 2.84 5.90 20.08
C ARG A 145 3.34 4.87 19.07
N ASP A 146 2.70 3.70 19.03
CA ASP A 146 3.07 2.64 18.08
C ASP A 146 2.67 3.02 16.65
N PHE A 147 1.52 3.71 16.49
CA PHE A 147 1.12 4.30 15.24
C PHE A 147 2.15 5.31 14.71
N GLU A 148 2.67 6.18 15.58
CA GLU A 148 3.74 7.11 15.22
C GLU A 148 5.04 6.41 14.82
N ARG A 149 5.49 5.41 15.57
CA ARG A 149 6.71 4.65 15.23
C ARG A 149 6.61 3.84 13.93
N VAL A 150 5.48 3.16 13.70
CA VAL A 150 5.19 2.50 12.41
C VAL A 150 5.24 3.54 11.30
N GLY A 151 4.70 4.70 11.59
CA GLY A 151 4.77 5.90 10.79
C GLY A 151 6.16 6.37 10.38
N ASP A 152 7.07 6.49 11.33
CA ASP A 152 8.46 6.88 11.08
C ASP A 152 9.15 5.87 10.15
N THR A 153 8.85 4.58 10.32
CA THR A 153 9.33 3.50 9.45
C THR A 153 8.77 3.65 8.03
N LEU A 154 7.52 4.12 7.90
CA LEU A 154 6.91 4.42 6.60
C LEU A 154 7.51 5.68 5.96
N VAL A 155 7.94 6.70 6.72
CA VAL A 155 8.57 7.91 6.14
C VAL A 155 9.89 7.58 5.43
N ALA A 156 10.70 6.70 6.01
CA ALA A 156 11.90 6.18 5.35
C ALA A 156 11.61 5.45 4.01
N LEU A 157 10.35 5.02 3.79
CA LEU A 157 9.90 4.44 2.53
C LEU A 157 9.74 5.49 1.43
N GLU A 158 9.32 6.70 1.77
CA GLU A 158 9.12 7.76 0.77
C GLU A 158 10.45 8.10 0.09
N GLU A 159 11.49 8.27 0.89
CA GLU A 159 12.86 8.50 0.40
C GLU A 159 13.32 7.33 -0.48
N ARG A 160 13.12 6.10 -0.02
CA ARG A 160 13.54 4.91 -0.77
C ARG A 160 12.75 4.68 -2.06
N VAL A 161 11.44 4.97 -2.07
CA VAL A 161 10.59 4.91 -3.27
C VAL A 161 11.05 5.95 -4.29
N ARG A 162 11.41 7.15 -3.84
CA ARG A 162 11.97 8.21 -4.67
C ARG A 162 13.29 7.78 -5.30
N GLU A 163 14.21 7.22 -4.50
CA GLU A 163 15.52 6.76 -4.97
C GLU A 163 15.42 5.55 -5.93
N GLU A 164 14.61 4.54 -5.61
CA GLU A 164 14.53 3.29 -6.38
C GLU A 164 13.73 3.45 -7.68
N LEU A 165 12.69 4.30 -7.69
CA LEU A 165 11.76 4.42 -8.82
C LEU A 165 12.01 5.65 -9.69
N MET A 166 12.86 6.58 -9.26
CA MET A 166 13.36 7.71 -10.07
C MET A 166 14.89 7.83 -10.02
N PRO A 167 15.65 6.84 -10.51
CA PRO A 167 17.11 6.94 -10.58
C PRO A 167 17.51 7.87 -11.74
N GLY A 168 17.77 9.16 -11.45
CA GLY A 168 18.27 10.11 -12.45
C GLY A 168 18.45 11.53 -11.92
N PRO A 169 19.26 12.37 -12.61
CA PRO A 169 19.56 13.75 -12.20
C PRO A 169 18.36 14.72 -12.32
N ASP A 170 17.19 14.28 -12.78
CA ASP A 170 15.98 15.09 -13.01
C ASP A 170 15.19 15.43 -11.73
N LEU A 171 15.81 15.34 -10.55
CA LEU A 171 15.26 15.85 -9.29
C LEU A 171 15.04 17.39 -9.31
N LEU A 172 15.59 18.08 -10.31
CA LEU A 172 15.55 19.54 -10.44
C LEU A 172 14.51 20.07 -11.46
N GLU A 173 13.86 19.22 -12.26
CA GLU A 173 12.76 19.67 -13.12
C GLU A 173 11.42 19.46 -12.43
N VAL A 174 10.99 20.48 -11.67
CA VAL A 174 9.63 20.59 -11.09
C VAL A 174 8.53 20.51 -12.17
N ALA A 175 8.90 20.64 -13.45
CA ALA A 175 8.03 20.54 -14.61
C ALA A 175 7.70 19.09 -15.05
N ASP A 176 8.43 18.06 -14.58
CA ASP A 176 8.06 16.67 -14.88
C ASP A 176 6.80 16.26 -14.10
N PRO A 177 5.73 15.75 -14.75
CA PRO A 177 4.49 15.38 -14.09
C PRO A 177 4.66 14.34 -12.97
N LEU A 178 5.66 13.46 -13.02
CA LEU A 178 5.92 12.46 -11.99
C LEU A 178 6.66 13.07 -10.80
N THR A 179 7.61 13.98 -11.05
CA THR A 179 8.27 14.78 -9.99
C THR A 179 7.23 15.61 -9.23
N HIS A 180 6.31 16.28 -9.94
CA HIS A 180 5.23 17.03 -9.30
C HIS A 180 4.28 16.13 -8.51
N LEU A 181 3.91 14.96 -9.07
CA LEU A 181 3.05 13.99 -8.37
C LEU A 181 3.67 13.54 -7.04
N LEU A 182 4.96 13.20 -7.05
CA LEU A 182 5.70 12.85 -5.83
C LEU A 182 5.77 14.00 -4.83
N ALA A 183 6.05 15.22 -5.28
CA ALA A 183 6.11 16.39 -4.40
C ALA A 183 4.74 16.74 -3.80
N SER A 184 3.65 16.46 -4.53
CA SER A 184 2.28 16.71 -4.07
C SER A 184 1.77 15.67 -3.07
N TRP A 185 2.38 14.48 -3.04
CA TRP A 185 2.03 13.40 -2.12
C TRP A 185 2.79 13.56 -0.81
N SER A 186 2.07 13.61 0.31
CA SER A 186 2.67 13.66 1.66
C SER A 186 2.19 12.47 2.47
N LEU A 187 3.11 11.57 2.78
CA LEU A 187 2.82 10.40 3.60
C LEU A 187 2.38 10.81 5.02
N GLU A 188 3.02 11.82 5.60
CA GLU A 188 2.64 12.40 6.91
C GLU A 188 1.17 12.82 6.92
N ARG A 189 0.74 13.65 5.95
CA ARG A 189 -0.67 14.08 5.85
C ARG A 189 -1.63 12.92 5.63
N ALA A 190 -1.23 11.91 4.86
CA ALA A 190 -2.05 10.71 4.65
C ALA A 190 -2.19 9.90 5.95
N ARG A 191 -1.14 9.82 6.77
CA ARG A 191 -1.16 9.19 8.08
C ARG A 191 -2.03 9.97 9.08
N ASP A 192 -1.91 11.29 9.14
CA ASP A 192 -2.76 12.13 10.00
C ASP A 192 -4.26 11.95 9.68
N ALA A 193 -4.58 11.88 8.39
CA ALA A 193 -5.93 11.60 7.93
C ALA A 193 -6.39 10.18 8.32
N ALA A 194 -5.50 9.18 8.23
CA ALA A 194 -5.79 7.81 8.67
C ALA A 194 -6.02 7.73 10.19
N TRP A 195 -5.21 8.44 11.00
CA TRP A 195 -5.37 8.53 12.45
C TRP A 195 -6.71 9.17 12.82
N SER A 196 -7.03 10.31 12.22
CA SER A 196 -8.30 11.01 12.40
C SER A 196 -9.49 10.12 12.03
N SER A 197 -9.38 9.39 10.91
CA SER A 197 -10.40 8.46 10.44
C SER A 197 -10.57 7.28 11.40
N ALA A 198 -9.48 6.73 11.95
CA ALA A 198 -9.53 5.66 12.93
C ALA A 198 -10.25 6.11 14.22
N ARG A 199 -9.91 7.29 14.73
CA ARG A 199 -10.58 7.86 15.92
C ARG A 199 -12.06 8.08 15.68
N LEU A 200 -12.44 8.63 14.52
CA LEU A 200 -13.84 8.82 14.16
C LEU A 200 -14.57 7.48 14.05
N LEU A 201 -14.01 6.51 13.33
CA LEU A 201 -14.57 5.16 13.21
C LEU A 201 -14.75 4.47 14.56
N TRP A 202 -13.78 4.66 15.46
CA TRP A 202 -13.85 4.13 16.81
C TRP A 202 -15.00 4.75 17.60
N ARG A 203 -15.22 6.08 17.50
CA ARG A 203 -16.37 6.75 18.15
C ARG A 203 -17.71 6.33 17.54
N LEU A 204 -17.75 6.08 16.23
CA LEU A 204 -18.94 5.61 15.51
C LEU A 204 -19.22 4.11 15.69
N ARG A 205 -18.42 3.36 16.47
CA ARG A 205 -18.53 1.89 16.57
C ARG A 205 -19.90 1.40 17.08
N GLU A 206 -20.56 2.19 17.93
CA GLU A 206 -21.90 1.90 18.48
C GLU A 206 -23.02 2.34 17.51
N LEU A 207 -22.68 2.94 16.36
CA LEU A 207 -23.59 3.42 15.33
C LEU A 207 -23.26 2.72 14.00
N PRO A 208 -23.64 1.45 13.83
CA PRO A 208 -23.13 0.58 12.76
C PRO A 208 -23.42 1.10 11.35
N ASP A 209 -24.56 1.75 11.14
CA ASP A 209 -24.92 2.31 9.84
C ASP A 209 -24.04 3.51 9.47
N LEU A 210 -23.80 4.43 10.40
CA LEU A 210 -22.90 5.58 10.19
C LEU A 210 -21.45 5.13 10.03
N SER A 211 -21.01 4.14 10.82
CA SER A 211 -19.68 3.56 10.68
C SER A 211 -19.51 2.94 9.28
N ARG A 212 -20.50 2.18 8.81
CA ARG A 212 -20.48 1.58 7.46
C ARG A 212 -20.43 2.66 6.37
N GLU A 213 -21.32 3.63 6.44
CA GLU A 213 -21.40 4.72 5.45
C GLU A 213 -20.08 5.51 5.37
N PHE A 214 -19.48 5.81 6.52
CA PHE A 214 -18.16 6.47 6.57
C PHE A 214 -17.07 5.61 5.93
N ARG A 215 -17.03 4.29 6.22
CA ARG A 215 -16.07 3.36 5.60
C ARG A 215 -16.23 3.30 4.09
N GLU A 216 -17.47 3.23 3.60
CA GLU A 216 -17.77 3.18 2.17
C GLU A 216 -17.36 4.47 1.44
N ARG A 217 -17.61 5.64 2.06
CA ARG A 217 -17.16 6.92 1.49
C ARG A 217 -15.66 7.07 1.48
N MET A 218 -14.99 6.65 2.55
CA MET A 218 -13.53 6.62 2.63
C MET A 218 -12.95 5.71 1.54
N ASP A 219 -13.47 4.48 1.41
CA ASP A 219 -13.06 3.51 0.38
C ASP A 219 -13.23 4.07 -1.04
N ALA A 220 -14.40 4.65 -1.33
CA ALA A 220 -14.70 5.24 -2.63
C ALA A 220 -13.83 6.46 -2.96
N GLY A 221 -13.61 7.35 -1.98
CA GLY A 221 -12.78 8.55 -2.13
C GLY A 221 -11.33 8.21 -2.40
N VAL A 222 -10.74 7.30 -1.62
CA VAL A 222 -9.37 6.81 -1.85
C VAL A 222 -9.26 6.11 -3.21
N GLY A 223 -10.29 5.35 -3.61
CA GLY A 223 -10.34 4.72 -4.92
C GLY A 223 -10.44 5.71 -6.08
N LEU A 224 -11.07 6.87 -5.88
CA LEU A 224 -11.08 7.95 -6.88
C LEU A 224 -9.66 8.51 -7.08
N VAL A 225 -8.96 8.84 -5.99
CA VAL A 225 -7.57 9.30 -6.04
C VAL A 225 -6.69 8.26 -6.75
N GLY A 226 -6.84 6.97 -6.43
CA GLY A 226 -6.11 5.89 -7.09
C GLY A 226 -6.30 5.85 -8.62
N ARG A 227 -7.50 6.16 -9.13
CA ARG A 227 -7.73 6.26 -10.58
C ARG A 227 -6.98 7.45 -11.19
N CYS A 228 -6.98 8.60 -10.51
CA CYS A 228 -6.23 9.78 -10.96
C CYS A 228 -4.71 9.53 -10.97
N LEU A 229 -4.17 8.89 -9.93
CA LEU A 229 -2.75 8.54 -9.83
C LEU A 229 -2.28 7.65 -10.98
N LEU A 230 -3.16 6.80 -11.52
CA LEU A 230 -2.86 5.87 -12.60
C LEU A 230 -3.18 6.42 -13.98
N THR A 231 -3.38 7.74 -14.13
CA THR A 231 -3.54 8.39 -15.43
C THR A 231 -2.34 8.06 -16.32
N PRO A 232 -2.52 7.40 -17.48
CA PRO A 232 -1.41 7.02 -18.32
C PRO A 232 -0.61 8.23 -18.81
N TYR A 233 0.71 8.13 -18.75
CA TYR A 233 1.65 9.15 -19.21
C TYR A 233 2.60 8.56 -20.27
N ALA A 234 2.47 9.03 -21.51
CA ALA A 234 3.39 8.70 -22.59
C ALA A 234 4.61 9.63 -22.51
N GLY A 235 5.64 9.20 -21.76
CA GLY A 235 6.91 9.94 -21.74
C GLY A 235 7.56 10.06 -23.14
N PRO A 236 8.42 11.06 -23.37
CA PRO A 236 9.00 11.39 -24.68
C PRO A 236 9.76 10.25 -25.36
N SER A 237 10.20 9.23 -24.62
CA SER A 237 10.87 8.04 -25.14
C SER A 237 9.99 7.14 -26.02
N SER A 238 8.67 7.32 -25.99
CA SER A 238 7.73 6.57 -26.84
C SER A 238 7.55 7.17 -28.25
N ALA A 239 8.02 8.41 -28.48
CA ALA A 239 7.88 9.10 -29.75
C ALA A 239 8.99 8.80 -30.78
N ARG A 240 10.09 8.11 -30.40
CA ARG A 240 11.21 7.79 -31.30
C ARG A 240 11.04 6.52 -32.15
N GLY A 241 9.84 5.93 -32.16
CA GLY A 241 9.58 4.68 -32.88
C GLY A 241 8.94 4.81 -34.26
N VAL A 242 8.53 6.01 -34.70
CA VAL A 242 7.79 6.16 -35.96
C VAL A 242 8.29 7.40 -36.71
N HIS A 243 9.30 7.20 -37.56
CA HIS A 243 9.51 7.87 -38.86
C HIS A 243 10.93 7.59 -39.39
N SER A 244 11.18 6.35 -39.82
CA SER A 244 12.19 6.13 -40.86
C SER A 244 11.51 6.38 -42.22
N TRP A 245 11.43 7.65 -42.62
CA TRP A 245 11.20 7.98 -44.02
C TRP A 245 12.44 7.55 -44.81
N GLN A 246 12.30 6.44 -45.53
CA GLN A 246 13.21 6.05 -46.60
C GLN A 246 13.13 7.13 -47.68
N SER A 247 14.14 7.99 -47.78
CA SER A 247 14.45 8.70 -49.02
C SER A 247 15.08 7.69 -49.98
N GLY A 248 14.22 6.96 -50.68
CA GLY A 248 14.58 6.19 -51.86
C GLY A 248 15.21 7.12 -52.90
N SER A 249 16.40 6.74 -53.32
CA SER A 249 17.16 7.28 -54.42
C SER A 249 16.32 7.40 -55.69
N ASP A 250 16.01 8.63 -56.08
CA ASP A 250 15.40 8.93 -57.37
C ASP A 250 16.46 8.78 -58.46
N SER A 251 16.40 7.68 -59.17
CA SER A 251 17.28 7.33 -60.29
C SER A 251 16.43 7.08 -61.53
N ALA A 252 15.86 8.15 -62.10
CA ALA A 252 15.26 8.09 -63.42
C ALA A 252 15.05 9.49 -64.03
N PHE A 253 16.06 10.03 -64.73
CA PHE A 253 15.80 10.62 -66.04
C PHE A 253 17.06 10.63 -66.91
N ARG A 254 17.09 9.73 -67.90
CA ARG A 254 17.89 9.86 -69.11
C ARG A 254 17.03 10.63 -70.13
N ARG A 255 17.55 11.74 -70.65
CA ARG A 255 17.70 12.05 -72.10
C ARG A 255 18.27 13.44 -72.26
#